data_AF-X1E2V1-F1
#
_entry.id   AF-X1E2V1-F1
#
_cell.length_a   1.000
_cell.length_b   1.000
_cell.length_c   1.000
_cell.angle_alpha   90.00
_cell.angle_beta   90.00
_cell.angle_gamma   90.00
#
_symmetry.space_group_name_H-M   'P 1'
#
loop_
_entity.id
_entity.type
_entity.pdbx_description
1 polymer ?
#
loop_
_entity_poly.entity_id
_entity_poly.type
_entity_poly.pdbx_seq_one_letter_code
_entity_poly.pdbx_strand_id
1 'polypeptide(L)' 'MRTEIYYFSGTGNTFHVARELQKRIIDSKLIPIVSLLKQEIIEIHGETWVLFSLFMV' A
#
# COMPACT_ATOMS: atom_id res chain seq x y z
N MET A 1 3.00 11.87 -11.57
CA MET A 1 3.82 11.10 -10.62
C MET A 1 2.97 9.94 -10.13
N ARG A 2 3.18 8.75 -10.68
CA ARG A 2 2.40 7.58 -10.30
C ARG A 2 2.86 7.08 -8.92
N THR A 3 1.96 7.09 -7.94
CA THR A 3 2.27 6.66 -6.56
C THR A 3 1.69 5.28 -6.29
N GLU A 4 2.46 4.40 -5.69
CA GLU A 4 1.97 3.09 -5.28
C GLU A 4 2.09 2.95 -3.74
N ILE A 5 0.95 2.70 -3.10
CA ILE A 5 0.79 2.61 -1.66
C ILE A 5 0.70 1.13 -1.30
N TYR A 6 1.74 0.60 -0.67
CA TYR A 6 1.77 -0.79 -0.21
C TYR A 6 1.30 -0.88 1.23
N TYR A 7 0.33 -1.75 1.50
CA TYR A 7 -0.23 -1.92 2.84
C TYR A 7 -0.29 -3.39 3.26
N PHE A 8 -0.14 -3.61 4.57
CA PHE A 8 -0.47 -4.86 5.24
C PHE A 8 -1.39 -4.55 6.41
N SER A 9 -2.49 -5.30 6.56
CA SER A 9 -3.42 -5.09 7.68
C SER A 9 -3.92 -6.42 8.22
N GLY A 10 -3.74 -6.64 9.52
CA GLY A 10 -4.31 -7.80 10.22
C GLY A 10 -5.79 -7.60 10.57
N THR A 11 -6.18 -6.39 11.02
CA THR A 11 -7.53 -6.08 11.53
C THR A 11 -8.23 -4.93 10.80
N GLY A 12 -7.65 -4.41 9.71
CA GLY A 12 -8.29 -3.41 8.84
C GLY A 12 -7.89 -1.95 9.11
N ASN A 13 -7.25 -1.64 10.24
CA ASN A 13 -6.84 -0.26 10.59
C ASN A 13 -5.90 0.35 9.53
N THR A 14 -4.85 -0.38 9.18
CA THR A 14 -3.90 0.03 8.12
C THR A 14 -4.60 0.21 6.77
N PHE A 15 -5.56 -0.64 6.43
CA PHE A 15 -6.32 -0.51 5.18
C PHE A 15 -7.15 0.77 5.16
N HIS A 16 -7.83 1.08 6.26
CA HIS A 16 -8.59 2.32 6.39
C HIS A 16 -7.71 3.55 6.17
N VAL A 17 -6.57 3.64 6.86
CA VAL A 17 -5.65 4.78 6.71
C VAL A 17 -5.05 4.85 5.31
N ALA A 18 -4.61 3.73 4.74
CA ALA A 18 -4.03 3.69 3.40
C ALA A 18 -5.05 4.10 2.31
N ARG A 19 -6.34 3.77 2.51
CA ARG A 19 -7.43 4.24 1.66
C ARG A 19 -7.68 5.75 1.81
N GLU A 20 -7.61 6.30 3.01
CA GLU A 20 -7.71 7.75 3.21
C GLU A 20 -6.52 8.51 2.58
N LEU A 21 -5.32 7.93 2.62
CA LEU A 21 -4.15 8.47 1.92
C LEU A 21 -4.35 8.43 0.40
N GLN A 22 -4.85 7.32 -0.14
CA GLN A 22 -5.14 7.19 -1.58
C GLN A 22 -6.08 8.30 -2.08
N LYS A 23 -7.10 8.68 -1.30
CA LYS A 23 -8.03 9.76 -1.67
C LYS A 23 -7.36 11.14 -1.80
N ARG A 24 -6.23 11.36 -1.13
CA ARG A 24 -5.53 12.66 -1.09
C ARG A 24 -4.37 12.72 -2.08
N ILE A 25 -3.83 11.57 -2.49
CA ILE A 25 -2.72 11.48 -3.44
C ILE A 25 -3.29 11.24 -4.84
N ILE A 26 -3.19 12.25 -5.70
CA ILE A 26 -3.55 12.17 -7.11
C ILE A 26 -2.69 11.10 -7.80
N ASP A 27 -3.30 10.30 -8.66
CA ASP A 27 -2.62 9.23 -9.42
C ASP A 27 -1.93 8.19 -8.51
N SER A 28 -2.70 7.64 -7.54
CA SER A 28 -2.22 6.65 -6.59
C SER A 28 -2.95 5.29 -6.65
N LYS A 29 -2.18 4.21 -6.53
CA LYS A 29 -2.66 2.83 -6.51
C LYS A 29 -2.42 2.18 -5.15
N LEU A 30 -3.46 1.61 -4.56
CA LEU A 30 -3.38 0.88 -3.30
C LEU A 30 -3.13 -0.62 -3.58
N ILE A 31 -2.05 -1.18 -3.04
CA ILE A 31 -1.61 -2.56 -3.31
C ILE A 31 -1.42 -3.32 -1.98
N PRO A 32 -2.18 -4.41 -1.75
CA PRO A 32 -1.99 -5.25 -0.57
C PRO A 32 -0.70 -6.06 -0.69
N ILE A 33 0.19 -5.99 0.31
CA ILE A 33 1.45 -6.76 0.31
C ILE A 33 1.17 -8.26 0.24
N VAL A 34 0.05 -8.72 0.81
CA VAL A 34 -0.39 -10.13 0.73
C VAL A 34 -0.60 -10.63 -0.71
N SER A 35 -0.92 -9.76 -1.67
CA SER A 35 -1.04 -10.18 -3.07
C SER A 35 0.32 -10.36 -3.76
N LEU A 36 1.41 -9.86 -3.16
CA LEU A 36 2.77 -9.93 -3.71
C LEU A 36 3.59 -11.08 -3.11
N LEU A 37 3.14 -11.67 -2.00
CA LEU A 37 3.87 -12.73 -1.29
C LEU A 37 4.13 -14.00 -2.13
N LYS A 38 3.39 -14.19 -3.23
CA LYS A 38 3.56 -15.32 -4.15
C LYS A 38 4.46 -15.00 -5.35
N GLN A 39 4.95 -13.77 -5.47
CA GLN A 39 5.84 -13.37 -6.55
C GLN A 39 7.30 -13.56 -6.12
N GLU A 40 8.10 -14.25 -6.93
CA GLU A 40 9.54 -14.39 -6.68
C GLU A 40 10.29 -13.05 -6.83
N ILE A 41 9.80 -12.18 -7.71
CA ILE A 41 10.36 -10.85 -7.97
C ILE A 41 9.21 -9.85 -7.94
N ILE A 42 9.34 -8.82 -7.10
CA ILE A 42 8.38 -7.72 -7.03
C ILE A 42 8.90 -6.60 -7.93
N GLU A 43 8.20 -6.37 -9.05
CA GLU A 43 8.48 -5.22 -9.92
C GLU A 43 7.73 -3.97 -9.43
N ILE A 44 8.46 -2.86 -9.44
CA ILE A 44 8.14 -1.62 -8.76
C ILE A 44 8.02 -0.55 -9.87
N HIS A 45 6.79 -0.17 -10.26
CA HIS A 45 6.48 0.71 -11.41
C HIS A 45 6.11 2.18 -11.08
N GLY A 46 5.87 2.53 -9.82
CA GLY A 46 5.65 3.89 -9.34
C GLY A 46 6.93 4.75 -9.21
N GLU A 47 6.75 6.06 -9.26
CA GLU A 47 7.81 7.04 -9.02
C GLU A 47 8.01 7.31 -7.52
N THR A 48 6.98 7.06 -6.70
CA THR A 48 6.99 7.28 -5.26
C THR A 48 6.26 6.15 -4.54
N TRP A 49 6.80 5.76 -3.40
CA TRP A 49 6.44 4.55 -2.67
C TRP A 49 6.15 4.88 -1.20
N VAL A 50 5.03 4.36 -0.69
CA VAL A 50 4.68 4.49 0.73
C VAL A 50 4.41 3.11 1.30
N LEU A 51 5.22 2.70 2.27
CA LEU A 51 4.98 1.52 3.09
C LEU A 51 4.25 1.96 4.36
N PHE A 52 3.03 1.46 4.54
CA PHE A 52 2.25 1.76 5.73
C PHE A 52 1.97 0.47 6.51
N SER A 53 2.50 0.39 7.74
CA SER A 53 2.24 -0.70 8.69
C SER A 53 1.98 -0.10 10.06
N LEU A 54 0.77 -0.28 10.58
CA LEU A 54 0.40 0.08 11.93
C LEU A 54 0.00 -1.20 12.67
N PHE A 55 0.88 -1.69 13.55
CA PHE A 55 0.53 -2.70 14.54
C PHE A 55 -0.01 -1.97 15.78
N MET A 56 -1.32 -1.87 15.90
CA MET A 56 -1.95 -1.67 17.21
C MET A 56 -2.39 -3.05 17.69
N VAL A 57 -1.73 -3.53 18.74
CA VAL A 57 -2.17 -4.67 19.56
C VAL A 57 -3.27 -4.18 20.49
#